data_AF-A0A528F5F1-F1
#
_entry.id   AF-A0A528F5F1-F1
#
_cell.length_a   1.000
_cell.length_b   1.000
_cell.length_c   1.000
_cell.angle_alpha   90.00
_cell.angle_beta   90.00
_cell.angle_gamma   90.00
#
_symmetry.space_group_name_H-M   'P 1'
#
loop_
_entity.id
_entity.type
_entity.pdbx_description
1 polymer ?
#
loop_
_entity_poly.entity_id
_entity_poly.type
_entity_poly.pdbx_seq_one_letter_code
_entity_poly.pdbx_strand_id
1 'polypeptide(L)' 'HSPYAKRAMAGDMVQVMQQLGFGQFMVAGHDRGGRVAYRLALDHPDEISRVAVLDVVPTAAAWDRADAR' A
#
# COMPACT_ATOMS: atom_id res chain seq x y z
N HIS A 1 -0.75 0.70 -18.62
CA HIS A 1 -1.30 0.50 -17.26
C HIS A 1 -0.31 0.74 -16.11
N SER A 2 1.01 0.89 -16.36
CA SER A 2 2.05 1.07 -15.32
C SER A 2 1.83 2.22 -14.30
N PRO A 3 1.48 3.46 -14.69
CA PRO A 3 1.49 4.59 -13.77
C PRO A 3 0.44 4.52 -12.64
N TYR A 4 -0.63 3.75 -12.82
CA TYR A 4 -1.68 3.57 -11.79
C TYR A 4 -1.59 2.23 -11.05
N ALA A 5 -0.51 1.48 -11.28
CA ALA A 5 -0.24 0.28 -10.50
C ALA A 5 -0.02 0.67 -9.03
N LYS A 6 -0.56 -0.13 -8.09
CA LYS A 6 -0.42 0.16 -6.66
C LYS A 6 1.04 0.20 -6.19
N ARG A 7 1.92 -0.52 -6.89
CA ARG A 7 3.38 -0.46 -6.69
C ARG A 7 3.97 0.90 -7.12
N ALA A 8 3.56 1.44 -8.26
CA ALA A 8 4.00 2.77 -8.70
C ALA A 8 3.54 3.84 -7.71
N MET A 9 2.24 3.81 -7.34
CA MET A 9 1.70 4.72 -6.32
C MET A 9 2.40 4.61 -4.96
N ALA A 10 2.81 3.40 -4.55
CA ALA A 10 3.58 3.21 -3.32
C ALA A 10 4.95 3.90 -3.40
N GLY A 11 5.66 3.75 -4.52
CA GLY A 11 6.92 4.46 -4.77
C GLY A 11 6.78 5.98 -4.67
N ASP A 12 5.71 6.54 -5.23
CA ASP A 12 5.42 7.98 -5.13
C ASP A 12 5.25 8.42 -3.67
N MET A 13 4.58 7.61 -2.83
CA MET A 13 4.41 7.93 -1.40
C MET A 13 5.74 7.97 -0.65
N VAL A 14 6.66 7.03 -0.93
CA VAL A 14 8.01 7.06 -0.35
C VAL A 14 8.74 8.33 -0.76
N GLN A 15 8.71 8.69 -2.04
CA GLN A 15 9.39 9.88 -2.54
C GLN A 15 8.86 11.15 -1.88
N VAL A 16 7.53 11.29 -1.72
CA VAL A 16 6.93 12.41 -1.00
C VAL A 16 7.43 12.47 0.44
N MET A 17 7.41 11.35 1.17
CA MET A 17 7.82 11.33 2.57
C MET A 17 9.32 11.63 2.74
N GLN A 18 10.16 11.15 1.82
CA GLN A 18 11.59 11.51 1.78
C GLN A 18 11.81 13.00 1.54
N GLN A 19 11.07 13.61 0.59
CA GLN A 19 11.14 15.05 0.33
C GLN A 19 10.71 15.89 1.54
N LEU A 20 9.79 15.36 2.35
CA LEU A 20 9.36 15.97 3.62
C LEU A 20 10.31 15.68 4.79
N GLY A 21 11.38 14.91 4.59
CA GLY A 21 12.39 14.62 5.61
C GLY A 21 12.09 13.42 6.51
N PHE A 22 11.14 12.55 6.14
CA PHE A 22 10.80 11.36 6.91
C PHE A 22 11.47 10.11 6.32
N GLY A 23 12.48 9.59 7.02
CA GLY A 23 13.14 8.33 6.64
C GLY A 23 12.37 7.07 7.04
N GLN A 24 11.52 7.15 8.07
CA GLN A 24 10.60 6.10 8.47
C GLN A 24 9.30 6.72 8.98
N PHE A 25 8.15 6.14 8.63
CA PHE A 25 6.83 6.68 8.96
C PHE A 25 5.78 5.58 9.11
N MET A 26 4.62 5.96 9.66
CA MET A 26 3.43 5.11 9.75
C MET A 26 2.46 5.47 8.63
N VAL A 27 1.72 4.49 8.12
CA VAL A 27 0.75 4.70 7.04
C VAL A 27 -0.61 4.13 7.38
N ALA A 28 -1.67 4.87 7.06
CA ALA A 28 -3.05 4.41 7.12
C ALA A 28 -3.69 4.55 5.73
N GLY A 29 -4.37 3.51 5.26
CA GLY A 29 -5.04 3.50 3.96
C GLY A 29 -6.47 2.98 4.03
N HIS A 30 -7.38 3.67 3.34
CA HIS A 30 -8.82 3.35 3.24
C HIS A 30 -9.22 3.04 1.79
N ASP A 31 -10.11 2.06 1.56
CA ASP A 31 -10.58 1.65 0.22
C ASP A 31 -9.39 1.37 -0.74
N ARG A 32 -9.25 2.17 -1.80
CA ARG A 32 -8.16 2.09 -2.78
C ARG A 32 -6.82 2.48 -2.19
N GLY A 33 -6.82 3.33 -1.17
CA GLY A 33 -5.64 3.68 -0.38
C GLY A 33 -5.16 2.53 0.48
N GLY A 34 -6.06 1.68 1.00
CA GLY A 34 -5.68 0.46 1.72
C GLY A 34 -4.86 -0.49 0.86
N ARG A 35 -5.17 -0.59 -0.44
CA ARG A 35 -4.37 -1.36 -1.42
C ARG A 35 -2.98 -0.78 -1.69
N VAL A 36 -2.84 0.53 -1.61
CA VAL A 36 -1.53 1.20 -1.71
C VAL A 36 -0.76 0.98 -0.42
N ALA A 37 -1.39 1.13 0.74
CA ALA A 37 -0.76 1.04 2.06
C ALA A 37 -0.13 -0.34 2.34
N TYR A 38 -0.84 -1.45 2.09
CA TYR A 38 -0.21 -2.77 2.29
C TYR A 38 0.88 -3.05 1.25
N ARG A 39 0.71 -2.56 0.00
CA ARG A 39 1.73 -2.72 -1.05
C ARG A 39 2.99 -1.92 -0.71
N LEU A 40 2.82 -0.71 -0.18
CA LEU A 40 3.89 0.14 0.34
C LEU A 40 4.66 -0.58 1.46
N ALA A 41 3.97 -1.12 2.46
CA ALA A 41 4.61 -1.86 3.55
C ALA A 41 5.35 -3.13 3.08
N LEU A 42 4.84 -3.82 2.05
CA LEU A 42 5.49 -5.01 1.50
C LEU A 42 6.73 -4.70 0.64
N ASP A 43 6.68 -3.63 -0.14
CA ASP A 43 7.76 -3.27 -1.06
C ASP A 43 8.83 -2.36 -0.38
N HIS A 44 8.48 -1.68 0.72
CA HIS A 44 9.34 -0.72 1.44
C HIS A 44 9.31 -0.96 2.97
N PRO A 45 9.80 -2.11 3.46
CA PRO A 45 9.69 -2.50 4.86
C PRO A 45 10.55 -1.66 5.81
N ASP A 46 11.61 -1.01 5.31
CA ASP A 46 12.52 -0.20 6.13
C ASP A 46 11.91 1.18 6.43
N GLU A 47 11.15 1.72 5.48
CA GLU A 47 10.49 3.03 5.57
C GLU A 47 9.15 2.98 6.32
N ILE A 48 8.50 1.82 6.45
CA ILE A 48 7.18 1.68 7.09
C ILE A 48 7.27 1.01 8.46
N SER A 49 7.10 1.78 9.53
CA SER A 49 7.14 1.26 10.90
C SER A 49 5.84 0.59 11.34
N ARG A 50 4.68 1.07 10.86
CA ARG A 50 3.35 0.51 11.13
C ARG A 50 2.40 0.78 9.95
N VAL A 51 1.44 -0.13 9.77
CA VAL A 51 0.40 -0.02 8.75
C VAL A 51 -0.99 -0.24 9.34
N ALA A 52 -1.94 0.63 8.99
CA ALA A 52 -3.36 0.45 9.21
C ALA A 52 -4.09 0.32 7.86
N VAL A 53 -4.82 -0.77 7.69
CA VAL A 53 -5.57 -1.07 6.45
C VAL A 53 -7.06 -1.09 6.81
N LEU A 54 -7.82 -0.13 6.28
CA LEU A 54 -9.22 0.08 6.64
C LEU A 54 -10.13 -0.18 5.44
N ASP A 55 -11.19 -0.95 5.68
CA ASP A 55 -12.28 -1.21 4.74
C ASP A 55 -11.81 -1.65 3.34
N VAL A 56 -10.90 -2.63 3.30
CA VAL A 56 -10.46 -3.25 2.05
C VAL A 56 -10.15 -4.73 2.25
N VAL A 57 -10.56 -5.54 1.28
CA VAL A 57 -10.13 -6.95 1.16
C VAL A 57 -8.90 -7.01 0.26
N PRO A 58 -7.80 -7.70 0.68
CA PRO A 58 -6.64 -7.91 -0.18
C PRO A 58 -7.06 -8.50 -1.53
N THR A 59 -6.55 -7.93 -2.62
CA THR A 59 -7.02 -8.29 -3.98
C THR A 59 -6.91 -9.78 -4.26
N ALA A 60 -5.80 -10.43 -3.87
CA ALA A 60 -5.62 -11.87 -4.05
C ALA A 60 -6.72 -12.67 -3.32
N ALA A 61 -6.95 -12.39 -2.03
CA ALA A 61 -7.99 -13.06 -1.26
C ALA A 61 -9.40 -12.82 -1.81
N ALA A 62 -9.67 -11.67 -2.42
CA ALA A 62 -10.94 -11.41 -3.08
C ALA A 62 -11.14 -12.30 -4.31
N TRP A 63 -10.10 -12.48 -5.14
CA TRP A 63 -10.14 -13.39 -6.30
C TRP A 63 -10.23 -14.85 -5.87
N ASP A 64 -9.42 -15.27 -4.91
CA ASP A 64 -9.44 -16.65 -4.39
C ASP A 64 -10.84 -17.04 -3.87
N ARG A 65 -11.57 -16.10 -3.24
CA ARG A 65 -12.94 -16.31 -2.78
C ARG A 65 -13.98 -16.25 -3.89
N ALA A 66 -13.77 -15.40 -4.89
CA ALA A 66 -14.67 -15.33 -6.04
C ALA A 66 -14.62 -16.63 -6.87
N ASP A 67 -13.45 -17.27 -6.90
CA ASP A 67 -13.23 -18.54 -7.59
C ASP A 67 -13.60 -19.77 -6.74
N ALA A 68 -13.94 -19.60 -5.46
CA ALA A 68 -14.38 -20.67 -4.59
C ALA A 68 -15.80 -21.14 -4.98
N ARG A 69 -15.93 -22.42 -5.33
CA ARG A 69 -17.19 -23.08 -5.68
C ARG A 69 -17.99 -23.51 -4.45
#